data_AF-A0AA41VIC4-F1
#
_entry.id   AF-A0AA41VIC4-F1
#
_cell.length_a   1.000
_cell.length_b   1.000
_cell.length_c   1.000
_cell.angle_alpha   90.00
_cell.angle_beta   90.00
_cell.angle_gamma   90.00
#
_symmetry.space_group_name_H-M   'P 1'
#
loop_
_entity.id
_entity.type
_entity.pdbx_description
1 polymer ?
#
loop_
_entity_poly.entity_id
_entity_poly.type
_entity_poly.pdbx_seq_one_letter_code
_entity_poly.pdbx_strand_id
1 'polypeptide(L)'
;VVEAPSELPFEIKDNPGEGTMTLTREYQGEKIIVTVDKPDLFDYAAKDEGKYVQFALSGIIRKKYEEPQLEFDAKVDADEITINSLNVWDRYSSDIWLEEPFF
;
A
#
# COMPACT_ATOMS: atom_id res chain seq x y z
N VAL A 1 -5.66 5.00 -24.85
CA VAL A 1 -5.75 4.68 -23.41
C VAL A 1 -5.23 3.26 -23.26
N VAL A 2 -4.18 3.06 -22.47
CA VAL A 2 -3.72 1.70 -22.13
C VAL A 2 -4.53 1.28 -20.91
N GLU A 3 -5.46 0.36 -21.10
CA GLU A 3 -6.21 -0.22 -19.98
C GLU A 3 -5.33 -1.22 -19.24
N ALA A 4 -5.56 -1.34 -17.93
CA ALA A 4 -4.89 -2.33 -17.11
C ALA A 4 -5.14 -3.74 -17.69
N PRO A 5 -4.13 -4.62 -17.77
CA PRO A 5 -4.33 -5.99 -18.25
C PRO A 5 -5.48 -6.66 -17.49
N SER A 6 -6.41 -7.28 -18.23
CA SER A 6 -7.61 -7.91 -17.68
C SER A 6 -7.32 -9.04 -16.68
N GLU A 7 -6.09 -9.55 -16.68
CA GLU A 7 -5.61 -10.62 -15.80
C GLU A 7 -4.97 -10.10 -14.51
N LEU A 8 -4.92 -8.79 -14.30
CA LEU A 8 -4.40 -8.23 -13.05
C LEU A 8 -5.25 -8.70 -11.87
N PRO A 9 -4.65 -9.37 -10.87
CA PRO A 9 -5.40 -9.97 -9.77
C PRO A 9 -5.77 -8.95 -8.68
N PHE A 10 -5.77 -7.65 -9.02
CA PHE A 10 -6.07 -6.55 -8.12
C PHE A 10 -7.29 -5.79 -8.62
N GLU A 11 -8.20 -5.48 -7.70
CA GLU A 11 -9.18 -4.42 -7.89
C GLU A 11 -8.45 -3.07 -7.83
N ILE A 12 -8.69 -2.22 -8.83
CA ILE A 12 -8.07 -0.90 -8.96
C ILE A 12 -9.12 0.17 -8.72
N LYS A 13 -8.86 1.07 -7.77
CA LYS A 13 -9.69 2.24 -7.49
C LYS A 13 -8.85 3.50 -7.56
N ASP A 14 -9.16 4.39 -8.50
CA ASP A 14 -8.53 5.70 -8.61
C ASP A 14 -9.16 6.68 -7.60
N ASN A 15 -8.33 7.47 -6.91
CA ASN A 15 -8.75 8.50 -5.94
C ASN A 15 -8.22 9.87 -6.42
N PRO A 16 -8.81 10.45 -7.48
CA PRO A 16 -8.26 11.63 -8.15
C PRO A 16 -8.20 12.89 -7.26
N GLY A 17 -9.03 12.99 -6.23
CA GLY A 17 -9.00 14.10 -5.27
C GLY A 17 -7.80 14.07 -4.31
N GLU A 18 -7.16 12.92 -4.16
CA GLU A 18 -5.99 12.70 -3.31
C GLU A 18 -4.70 12.53 -4.11
N GLY A 19 -4.79 12.39 -5.44
CA GLY A 19 -3.64 12.06 -6.28
C GLY A 19 -3.15 10.63 -6.08
N THR A 20 -4.00 9.73 -5.58
CA THR A 20 -3.63 8.36 -5.23
C THR A 20 -4.47 7.32 -5.99
N MET A 21 -3.98 6.09 -6.03
CA MET A 21 -4.71 4.92 -6.53
C MET A 21 -4.60 3.78 -5.51
N THR A 22 -5.70 3.09 -5.24
CA THR A 22 -5.73 1.94 -4.35
C THR A 22 -5.81 0.63 -5.14
N LEU A 23 -4.92 -0.31 -4.85
CA LEU A 23 -4.91 -1.69 -5.34
C LEU A 23 -5.34 -2.62 -4.22
N THR A 24 -6.39 -3.42 -4.43
CA THR A 24 -6.90 -4.35 -3.42
C THR A 24 -6.91 -5.77 -3.95
N ARG A 25 -6.46 -6.75 -3.16
CA ARG A 25 -6.52 -8.17 -3.51
C ARG A 25 -6.75 -9.04 -2.27
N GLU A 26 -7.50 -10.11 -2.45
CA GLU A 26 -7.49 -11.24 -1.51
C GLU A 26 -6.53 -12.32 -1.99
N TYR A 27 -5.63 -12.77 -1.12
CA TYR A 27 -4.64 -13.78 -1.40
C TYR A 27 -4.41 -14.66 -0.17
N GLN A 28 -4.66 -15.96 -0.31
CA GLN A 28 -4.47 -16.95 0.78
C GLN A 28 -5.18 -16.60 2.10
N GLY A 29 -6.35 -15.95 2.01
CA GLY A 29 -7.12 -15.50 3.18
C GLY A 29 -6.66 -14.16 3.75
N GLU A 30 -5.61 -13.55 3.19
CA GLU A 30 -5.16 -12.21 3.52
C GLU A 30 -5.72 -11.17 2.55
N LYS A 31 -6.13 -10.02 3.09
CA LYS A 31 -6.47 -8.84 2.32
C LYS A 31 -5.25 -7.94 2.23
N ILE A 32 -4.79 -7.71 1.00
CA ILE A 32 -3.69 -6.83 0.66
C ILE A 32 -4.30 -5.54 0.12
N ILE A 33 -3.94 -4.41 0.71
CA ILE A 33 -4.36 -3.07 0.27
C ILE A 33 -3.09 -2.27 0.05
N VAL A 34 -2.89 -1.75 -1.15
CA VAL A 34 -1.74 -0.91 -1.50
C VAL A 34 -2.26 0.41 -2.04
N THR A 35 -1.86 1.51 -1.43
CA THR A 35 -2.07 2.86 -1.94
C THR A 35 -0.81 3.30 -2.68
N VAL A 36 -1.00 3.69 -3.92
CA VAL A 36 0.02 4.25 -4.80
C VAL A 36 -0.15 5.75 -4.78
N ASP A 37 0.85 6.47 -4.28
CA ASP A 37 0.95 7.91 -4.49
C ASP A 37 1.51 8.13 -5.90
N LYS A 38 0.75 8.86 -6.71
CA LYS A 38 1.18 9.25 -8.04
C LYS A 38 1.71 10.68 -7.92
N PRO A 39 3.05 10.88 -7.83
CA PRO A 39 3.57 12.22 -7.90
C PRO A 39 3.12 12.86 -9.22
N ASP A 40 2.83 14.16 -9.18
CA ASP A 40 2.56 14.94 -10.39
C ASP A 40 3.64 14.62 -11.40
N LEU A 41 3.22 14.08 -12.55
CA LEU A 41 4.05 13.81 -13.71
C LEU A 41 4.52 15.17 -14.26
N PHE A 42 5.43 15.84 -13.54
CA PHE A 42 6.04 17.06 -14.03
C PHE A 42 6.89 16.68 -15.23
N ASP A 43 6.53 17.31 -16.34
CA ASP A 43 7.01 17.12 -17.69
C ASP A 43 8.55 17.14 -17.75
N TYR A 44 9.17 15.96 -17.84
CA TYR A 44 10.61 15.82 -18.06
C TYR A 44 10.91 16.10 -19.53
N ALA A 45 10.91 17.39 -19.88
CA ALA A 45 11.43 17.85 -21.14
C ALA A 45 12.95 17.61 -21.21
N ALA A 46 13.27 16.55 -21.97
CA ALA A 46 14.43 16.42 -22.85
C ALA A 46 15.84 16.25 -22.23
N LYS A 47 16.28 14.98 -22.22
CA LYS A 47 17.47 14.39 -22.90
C LYS A 47 18.28 13.47 -21.97
N ASP A 48 18.66 12.34 -22.56
CA ASP A 48 19.49 11.24 -22.06
C ASP A 48 18.87 10.19 -21.12
N GLU A 49 18.87 8.97 -21.66
CA GLU A 49 18.97 7.64 -21.06
C GLU A 49 18.39 7.41 -19.65
N GLY A 50 17.24 6.72 -19.59
CA GLY A 50 16.69 6.15 -18.35
C GLY A 50 15.58 6.98 -17.71
N LYS A 51 14.41 7.04 -18.34
CA LYS A 51 13.22 7.68 -17.77
C LYS A 51 12.61 6.75 -16.71
N TYR A 52 12.80 7.07 -15.44
CA TYR A 52 12.23 6.30 -14.34
C TYR A 52 11.09 7.10 -13.70
N VAL A 53 9.91 6.49 -13.63
CA VAL A 53 8.80 7.04 -12.86
C VAL A 53 8.98 6.53 -11.44
N GLN A 54 9.23 7.44 -10.51
CA GLN A 54 9.31 7.10 -9.09
C GLN A 54 7.88 7.04 -8.53
N PHE A 55 7.53 5.93 -7.89
CA PHE A 55 6.28 5.81 -7.14
C PHE A 55 6.59 5.61 -5.66
N ALA A 56 5.76 6.21 -4.81
CA ALA A 56 5.69 5.82 -3.41
C ALA A 56 4.49 4.89 -3.22
N LEU A 57 4.73 3.78 -2.52
CA LEU A 57 3.73 2.80 -2.16
C LEU A 57 3.62 2.79 -0.65
N SER A 58 2.39 2.86 -0.14
CA SER A 58 2.07 2.49 1.23
C SER A 58 1.11 1.31 1.20
N GLY A 59 1.40 0.26 1.97
CA GLY A 59 0.62 -0.98 1.91
C GLY A 59 0.28 -1.52 3.27
N ILE A 60 -0.91 -2.11 3.40
CA ILE A 60 -1.38 -2.83 4.58
C ILE A 60 -1.75 -4.25 4.17
N ILE A 61 -1.17 -5.24 4.85
CA ILE A 61 -1.50 -6.66 4.72
C ILE A 61 -2.20 -7.09 6.01
N ARG A 62 -3.38 -7.72 5.86
CA ARG A 62 -4.17 -8.21 7.01
C ARG A 62 -4.77 -9.58 6.73
N LYS A 63 -4.53 -10.54 7.61
CA LYS A 63 -5.05 -11.91 7.48
C LYS A 63 -6.50 -12.07 7.98
N LYS A 64 -6.94 -11.19 8.88
CA LYS A 64 -8.32 -11.00 9.37
C LYS A 64 -8.37 -9.71 10.19
N TYR A 65 -9.56 -9.22 10.55
CA TYR A 65 -9.69 -8.00 11.35
C TYR A 65 -8.95 -8.10 12.70
N GLU A 66 -8.87 -9.27 13.33
CA GLU A 66 -8.34 -9.46 14.68
C GLU A 66 -6.86 -9.89 14.72
N GLU A 67 -6.22 -10.03 13.56
CA GLU A 67 -4.83 -10.48 13.46
C GLU A 67 -3.87 -9.30 13.28
N PRO A 68 -2.57 -9.48 13.56
CA PRO A 68 -1.57 -8.45 13.34
C PRO A 68 -1.61 -7.90 11.91
N GLN A 69 -1.42 -6.59 11.77
CA GLN A 69 -1.39 -5.91 10.48
C GLN A 69 0.04 -5.51 10.15
N LEU A 70 0.49 -5.84 8.95
CA LEU A 70 1.77 -5.40 8.44
C LEU A 70 1.55 -4.16 7.59
N GLU A 71 2.17 -3.05 7.97
CA GLU A 71 2.21 -1.83 7.18
C GLU A 71 3.63 -1.62 6.65
N PHE A 72 3.75 -1.16 5.42
CA PHE A 72 5.05 -0.83 4.84
C PHE A 72 4.98 0.39 3.94
N ASP A 73 6.07 1.15 3.90
CA ASP A 73 6.32 2.13 2.86
C ASP A 73 7.41 1.60 1.94
N ALA A 74 7.17 1.67 0.64
CA ALA A 74 8.14 1.31 -0.37
C ALA A 74 8.29 2.41 -1.42
N LYS A 75 9.50 2.51 -1.96
CA LYS A 75 9.82 3.30 -3.13
C LYS A 75 10.02 2.34 -4.30
N VAL A 76 9.41 2.66 -5.43
CA VAL A 76 9.61 1.92 -6.69
C VAL A 76 10.40 2.81 -7.64
N ASP A 77 11.61 2.37 -7.96
CA ASP A 77 12.38 2.82 -9.12
C ASP A 77 12.16 1.81 -10.27
N ALA A 78 12.82 1.98 -11.41
CA ALA A 78 12.45 1.19 -12.59
C ALA A 78 12.87 -0.29 -12.55
N ASP A 79 13.95 -0.61 -11.85
CA ASP A 79 14.46 -1.97 -11.69
C ASP A 79 14.55 -2.40 -10.21
N GLU A 80 14.25 -1.50 -9.28
CA GLU A 80 14.37 -1.74 -7.84
C GLU A 80 13.10 -1.33 -7.09
N ILE A 81 12.72 -2.16 -6.12
CA ILE A 81 11.74 -1.80 -5.08
C ILE A 81 12.48 -1.79 -3.74
N THR A 82 12.52 -0.65 -3.09
CA THR A 82 13.14 -0.47 -1.78
C THR A 82 12.05 -0.32 -0.73
N ILE A 83 12.03 -1.18 0.29
CA ILE A 83 11.17 -1.01 1.47
C ILE A 83 11.86 -0.03 2.41
N ASN A 84 11.27 1.14 2.59
CA ASN A 84 11.80 2.20 3.44
C ASN A 84 11.43 1.97 4.91
N SER A 85 10.22 1.49 5.16
CA SER A 85 9.67 1.27 6.49
C SER A 85 8.84 -0.02 6.53
N LEU A 86 8.82 -0.68 7.69
CA LEU A 86 7.99 -1.86 7.94
C LEU A 86 7.52 -1.81 9.39
N ASN A 87 6.21 -1.76 9.60
CA ASN A 87 5.58 -1.69 10.90
C ASN A 87 4.64 -2.88 11.09
N VAL A 88 4.64 -3.45 12.29
CA VAL A 88 3.69 -4.49 12.68
C VAL A 88 2.79 -3.92 13.76
N TRP A 89 1.50 -3.87 13.47
CA TRP A 89 0.47 -3.45 14.41
C TRP A 89 -0.17 -4.69 15.02
N ASP A 90 0.10 -4.96 16.29
CA ASP A 90 -0.62 -5.96 17.06
C ASP A 90 -1.88 -5.34 17.67
N ARG A 91 -3.03 -6.00 17.49
CA ARG A 91 -4.30 -5.59 18.10
C ARG A 91 -4.36 -5.95 19.60
N TYR A 92 -3.41 -6.75 20.10
CA TYR A 92 -3.28 -7.10 21.52
C TYR A 92 -2.39 -6.15 22.35
N SER A 93 -1.97 -4.99 21.81
CA SER A 93 -1.38 -3.93 22.64
C SER A 93 -2.43 -3.16 23.47
N SER A 94 -3.53 -3.82 23.87
CA SER A 94 -4.23 -3.41 25.08
C SER A 94 -3.49 -4.05 26.24
N ASP A 95 -2.69 -3.24 26.93
CA ASP A 95 -2.52 -3.44 28.36
C ASP A 95 -3.88 -3.81 28.94
N ILE A 96 -3.87 -5.00 29.50
CA ILE A 96 -4.77 -5.57 30.47
C ILE A 96 -5.24 -4.46 31.43
N TRP A 97 -6.31 -3.74 31.08
CA TRP A 97 -7.19 -3.15 32.07
C TRP A 97 -8.20 -4.25 32.37
N LEU A 98 -7.82 -5.10 33.33
CA LEU A 98 -8.73 -6.02 33.98
C LEU A 98 -9.99 -5.23 34.33
N GLU A 99 -11.12 -5.77 33.88
CA GLU A 99 -12.42 -5.41 34.40
C GLU A 99 -12.36 -5.41 35.93
N GLU A 100 -12.52 -4.25 36.57
CA GLU A 100 -13.00 -4.26 37.95
C GLU A 100 -14.49 -4.60 37.89
N PRO A 101 -14.94 -5.70 38.51
CA PRO A 101 -16.36 -5.95 38.63
C PRO A 101 -16.92 -4.89 39.57
N PHE A 102 -17.85 -4.06 39.06
CA PHE A 102 -18.66 -3.20 39.90
C PHE A 102 -19.45 -4.09 40.88
N PHE A 103 -19.06 -4.06 42.16
CA PHE A 103 -19.89 -4.52 43.27
C PHE A 103 -20.91 -3.45 43.65
#